data_AF-A0A4Y8CN54-F1
#
_entry.id   AF-A0A4Y8CN54-F1
#
_cell.length_a   1.000
_cell.length_b   1.000
_cell.length_c   1.000
_cell.angle_alpha   90.00
_cell.angle_beta   90.00
_cell.angle_gamma   90.00
#
_symmetry.space_group_name_H-M   'P 1'
#
loop_
_entity.id
_entity.type
_entity.pdbx_description
1 polymer ?
#
loop_
_entity_poly.entity_id
_entity_poly.type
_entity_poly.pdbx_seq_one_letter_code
_entity_poly.pdbx_strand_id
1 'polypeptide(L)' 'MLVIEDVRAYEVLDSRGNPTVKAEVTLSDGSVGAAIVPSGASTGSKEALELRDNDERFGGKGVLKAVANVNE' A
#
# COMPACT_ATOMS: atom_id res chain seq x y z
N MET A 1 0.69 -22.38 17.37
CA MET A 1 0.26 -20.97 17.52
C MET A 1 0.30 -20.37 16.12
N LEU A 2 -0.75 -19.68 15.70
CA LEU A 2 -0.78 -18.98 14.42
C LEU A 2 -0.10 -17.62 14.60
N VAL A 3 0.94 -17.35 13.81
CA VAL A 3 1.69 -16.09 13.86
C VAL A 3 1.85 -15.53 12.44
N ILE A 4 2.00 -14.20 12.36
CA ILE A 4 2.41 -13.54 11.12
C ILE A 4 3.89 -13.89 10.90
N GLU A 5 4.19 -14.54 9.79
CA GLU A 5 5.53 -14.97 9.42
C GLU A 5 6.22 -13.94 8.52
N ASP A 6 5.47 -13.35 7.59
CA ASP A 6 6.00 -12.36 6.65
C ASP A 6 4.93 -11.33 6.25
N VAL A 7 5.37 -10.11 5.96
CA VAL A 7 4.54 -9.04 5.40
C VAL A 7 5.31 -8.39 4.26
N ARG A 8 4.69 -8.32 3.08
CA ARG A 8 5.28 -7.68 1.90
C ARG A 8 4.31 -6.71 1.25
N ALA A 9 4.83 -5.59 0.78
CA ALA A 9 4.07 -4.60 0.03
C ALA A 9 4.60 -4.39 -1.39
N TYR A 10 3.69 -3.99 -2.26
CA TYR A 10 3.93 -3.72 -3.68
C TYR A 10 3.16 -2.45 -4.10
N GLU A 11 3.71 -1.71 -5.05
CA GLU A 11 2.98 -0.66 -5.77
C GLU A 11 2.15 -1.31 -6.89
N VAL A 12 0.85 -1.05 -6.90
CA VAL A 12 -0.12 -1.49 -7.93
C VAL A 12 -0.97 -0.32 -8.40
N LEU A 13 -1.76 -0.49 -9.46
CA LEU A 13 -2.64 0.57 -9.98
C LEU A 13 -4.09 0.40 -9.53
N ASP A 14 -4.73 1.50 -9.14
CA ASP A 14 -6.17 1.56 -8.86
C ASP A 14 -7.03 1.60 -10.15
N SER A 15 -8.35 1.61 -9.98
CA SER A 15 -9.31 1.66 -11.11
C SER A 15 -9.24 2.94 -11.96
N ARG A 16 -8.53 3.97 -11.49
CA ARG A 16 -8.29 5.24 -12.17
C ARG A 16 -6.87 5.35 -12.73
N GLY A 17 -6.06 4.30 -12.61
CA GLY A 17 -4.67 4.26 -13.06
C GLY A 17 -3.69 5.01 -12.16
N ASN A 18 -4.06 5.38 -10.92
CA ASN A 18 -3.09 5.95 -9.97
C ASN A 18 -2.43 4.84 -9.15
N PRO A 19 -1.15 4.99 -8.78
CA PRO A 19 -0.50 4.07 -7.85
C PRO A 19 -1.22 3.96 -6.51
N THR A 20 -1.25 2.77 -5.92
CA THR A 20 -1.72 2.48 -4.58
C THR A 20 -0.97 1.27 -4.01
N VAL A 21 -1.11 1.00 -2.70
CA VAL A 21 -0.40 -0.07 -2.01
C VAL A 21 -1.21 -1.38 -2.03
N LYS A 22 -0.57 -2.47 -2.43
CA LYS A 22 -1.00 -3.85 -2.11
C LYS A 22 -0.13 -4.36 -0.98
N ALA A 23 -0.72 -4.93 0.07
CA ALA A 23 0.00 -5.70 1.10
C ALA A 23 -0.41 -7.17 1.06
N GLU A 24 0.55 -8.05 1.27
CA GLU A 24 0.41 -9.50 1.34
C GLU A 24 1.01 -9.98 2.67
N VAL A 25 0.26 -10.82 3.39
CA VAL A 25 0.64 -11.36 4.70
C VAL A 25 0.66 -12.89 4.60
N THR A 26 1.77 -13.48 5.01
CA THR A 26 1.94 -14.93 5.13
C THR A 26 1.91 -15.32 6.59
N LEU A 27 1.12 -16.33 6.94
CA LEU A 27 1.06 -16.89 8.28
C LEU A 27 1.90 -18.16 8.38
N SER A 28 2.30 -18.52 9.60
CA SER A 28 3.15 -19.69 9.88
C SER A 28 2.58 -21.05 9.47
N ASP A 29 1.31 -21.12 9.05
CA ASP A 29 0.67 -22.33 8.52
C ASP A 29 0.65 -22.39 6.98
N GLY A 30 1.23 -21.38 6.32
CA GLY A 30 1.26 -21.23 4.87
C GLY A 30 0.06 -20.49 4.28
N SER A 31 -0.92 -20.06 5.10
CA SER A 31 -2.02 -19.22 4.64
C SER A 31 -1.52 -17.86 4.17
N VAL A 32 -2.02 -17.39 3.02
CA VAL A 32 -1.67 -16.08 2.44
C VAL A 32 -2.92 -15.24 2.25
N GLY A 33 -2.90 -14.03 2.79
CA GLY A 33 -3.94 -13.02 2.59
C GLY A 33 -3.35 -11.79 1.92
N ALA A 34 -4.09 -11.18 0.99
CA ALA A 34 -3.67 -9.94 0.35
C ALA A 34 -4.81 -8.92 0.27
N ALA A 35 -4.46 -7.65 0.38
CA ALA A 35 -5.39 -6.53 0.26
C ALA A 35 -4.77 -5.40 -0.55
N ILE A 36 -5.60 -4.69 -1.32
CA ILE A 36 -5.25 -3.47 -2.04
C ILE A 36 -6.03 -2.33 -1.40
N VAL A 37 -5.35 -1.27 -0.98
CA VAL A 37 -6.03 -0.13 -0.37
C VAL A 37 -6.60 0.80 -1.45
N PRO A 38 -7.83 1.31 -1.29
CA PRO A 38 -8.39 2.28 -2.22
C PRO A 38 -7.67 3.62 -2.09
N SER A 39 -7.63 4.40 -3.17
CA SER A 39 -7.14 5.78 -3.14
C SER A 39 -8.28 6.76 -2.82
N GLY A 40 -8.12 7.55 -1.78
CA GLY A 40 -9.07 8.59 -1.38
C GLY A 40 -9.23 9.64 -2.48
N ALA A 41 -10.46 10.03 -2.78
CA ALA A 41 -10.74 11.24 -3.56
C ALA A 41 -10.94 12.47 -2.67
N SER A 42 -11.28 12.26 -1.39
CA SER A 42 -11.45 13.30 -0.38
C SER A 42 -10.09 13.76 0.16
N THR A 43 -10.00 15.04 0.51
CA THR A 43 -8.80 15.67 1.09
C THR A 43 -9.13 16.39 2.39
N GLY A 44 -10.05 15.81 3.18
CA GLY A 44 -10.46 16.38 4.45
C GLY A 44 -9.28 16.54 5.41
N SER A 45 -9.12 17.70 6.03
CA SER A 45 -8.01 18.00 6.95
C SER A 45 -8.02 17.20 8.26
N LYS A 46 -9.04 16.37 8.46
CA LYS A 46 -9.23 15.49 9.63
C LYS A 46 -9.22 14.01 9.26
N GLU A 47 -8.95 13.68 8.00
CA GLU A 47 -8.83 12.31 7.53
C GLU A 47 -7.40 11.79 7.74
N ALA A 48 -7.24 10.45 7.77
CA ALA A 48 -5.92 9.85 7.66
C ALA A 48 -5.36 10.14 6.27
N LEU A 49 -4.15 10.70 6.21
CA LEU A 49 -3.54 11.14 4.95
C LEU A 49 -2.69 10.03 4.34
N GLU A 50 -2.86 9.80 3.05
CA GLU A 50 -2.02 8.89 2.28
C GLU A 50 -0.60 9.45 2.12
N LEU A 51 0.39 8.57 2.16
CA LEU A 51 1.77 8.91 1.84
C LEU A 51 2.01 8.77 0.33
N ARG A 52 2.20 9.92 -0.34
CA ARG A 52 2.55 10.00 -1.77
C ARG A 52 4.01 10.39 -1.94
N ASP A 53 4.63 9.91 -3.01
CA ASP A 53 6.06 10.11 -3.27
C ASP A 53 6.39 11.57 -3.62
N ASN A 54 5.47 12.25 -4.30
CA ASN A 54 5.62 13.62 -4.81
C ASN A 54 6.87 13.80 -5.71
N ASP A 55 7.19 12.77 -6.51
CA ASP A 55 8.25 12.80 -7.53
C ASP A 55 7.68 12.91 -8.95
N GLU A 56 8.49 12.68 -9.99
CA GLU A 56 8.03 12.78 -11.38
C GLU A 56 7.12 11.62 -11.81
N ARG A 57 7.15 10.49 -11.10
CA ARG A 57 6.39 9.29 -11.48
C ARG A 57 4.91 9.52 -11.22
N PHE A 58 4.08 9.11 -12.19
CA PHE A 58 2.63 9.18 -12.07
C PHE A 58 2.11 10.58 -11.66
N GLY A 59 2.82 11.64 -12.03
CA GLY A 59 2.47 13.01 -11.65
C GLY A 59 2.52 13.27 -10.14
N GLY A 60 3.51 12.71 -9.43
CA GLY A 60 3.68 12.86 -7.98
C GLY A 60 2.88 11.86 -7.14
N LYS A 61 2.09 10.99 -7.77
CA LYS A 61 1.18 10.07 -7.08
C LYS A 61 1.77 8.69 -6.78
N GLY A 62 3.06 8.47 -7.03
CA GLY A 62 3.78 7.26 -6.62
C GLY A 62 3.60 6.96 -5.13
N VAL A 63 3.75 5.69 -4.75
CA VAL A 63 3.63 5.23 -3.36
C VAL A 63 4.81 4.34 -2.94
N LEU A 64 5.96 4.43 -3.61
CA LEU A 64 7.14 3.64 -3.29
C LEU A 64 7.65 3.89 -1.87
N LYS A 65 7.54 5.12 -1.35
CA LYS A 65 7.86 5.42 0.06
C LYS A 65 6.92 4.68 1.01
N ALA A 66 5.63 4.63 0.69
CA ALA A 66 4.66 3.90 1.50
C ALA A 66 4.90 2.38 1.45
N VAL A 67 5.28 1.86 0.29
CA VAL A 67 5.68 0.45 0.12
C VAL A 67 6.95 0.13 0.93
N ALA A 68 7.96 0.98 0.87
CA ALA A 68 9.19 0.81 1.64
C ALA A 68 8.92 0.75 3.14
N ASN A 69 8.06 1.64 3.67
CA ASN A 69 7.68 1.65 5.08
C ASN A 69 6.98 0.36 5.57
N VAL A 70 6.43 -0.46 4.67
CA VAL A 70 5.83 -1.77 5.04
C VAL A 70 6.89 -2.87 5.00
N ASN A 71 7.89 -2.75 4.12
CA ASN A 71 8.91 -3.76 3.89
C ASN A 71 10.15 -3.61 4.80
N GLU A 72 10.35 -2.43 5.41
CA GLU A 72 11.43 -2.12 6.36
C GLU A 72 10.94 -2.12 7.82
#